data_AF-A0A9D8EMS4-F1
#
_entry.id   AF-A0A9D8EMS4-F1
#
_cell.length_a   1.000
_cell.length_b   1.000
_cell.length_c   1.000
_cell.angle_alpha   90.00
_cell.angle_beta   90.00
_cell.angle_gamma   90.00
#
_symmetry.space_group_name_H-M   'P 1'
#
loop_
_entity.id
_entity.type
_entity.pdbx_description
1 polymer ?
#
loop_
_entity_poly.entity_id
_entity_poly.type
_entity_poly.pdbx_seq_one_letter_code
_entity_poly.pdbx_strand_id
1 'polypeptide(L)'
;MAYSRELHLRNEYNTRDLIRYIMDNYNISNHKQIFGLIRFTWLGDKAKLDGYNIVFEKKHNSLDEVIVSIKDAELRKLFSRQTGFTNFYKAYRNTAFKWAEKNYKNLGIVFNLGLKIQNDYDIIKIAKYIETLPSIPKANYPSIKMTSESLLTPFLACIDPTNRTPIVNKNHSVRELHQMMGITNLSLSEKTHDLLEIMTENKIKDSLFLDVYCKEAIKKKIIRLKKEIKKVSKELLPKDDSDVKYIITENRRTVVRNHRKLEKILLSFCQTKNISIEEGIYSKLKYDALIRKYKNGRDLLIEIKGSSKISEIRLAIGQVLDYGYEFKNGKTDLAIFLPTKPESKYLQIAKSIDVNVLWLEGKRIAGTINL
;
A
#
# COMPACT_ATOMS: atom_id res chain seq x y z
N MET A 1 17.31 -8.67 -25.08
CA MET A 1 18.50 -8.49 -24.22
C MET A 1 18.03 -8.24 -22.80
N ALA A 2 18.26 -9.17 -21.88
CA ALA A 2 17.95 -8.96 -20.47
C ALA A 2 18.94 -7.95 -19.91
N TYR A 3 18.50 -6.71 -19.72
CA TYR A 3 19.27 -5.68 -19.05
C TYR A 3 19.60 -6.18 -17.64
N SER A 4 20.89 -6.29 -17.28
CA SER A 4 21.25 -6.78 -15.94
C SER A 4 20.73 -5.77 -14.89
N ARG A 5 20.16 -6.27 -13.80
CA ARG A 5 19.64 -5.41 -12.71
C ARG A 5 20.72 -4.51 -12.13
N GLU A 6 21.96 -4.97 -12.13
CA GLU A 6 23.11 -4.17 -11.71
C GLU A 6 23.32 -2.96 -12.61
N LEU A 7 23.20 -3.11 -13.94
CA LEU A 7 23.25 -1.99 -14.87
C LEU A 7 22.08 -1.03 -14.65
N HIS A 8 20.90 -1.54 -14.33
CA HIS A 8 19.75 -0.70 -13.99
C HIS A 8 20.00 0.14 -12.73
N LEU A 9 20.49 -0.49 -11.65
CA LEU A 9 20.82 0.20 -10.40
C LEU A 9 21.94 1.23 -10.59
N ARG A 10 22.96 0.93 -11.41
CA ARG A 10 24.02 1.89 -11.76
C ARG A 10 23.45 3.12 -12.47
N ASN A 11 22.47 2.96 -13.36
CA ASN A 11 21.81 4.08 -14.04
C ASN A 11 20.97 4.93 -13.06
N GLU A 12 20.28 4.28 -12.12
CA GLU A 12 19.54 4.96 -11.05
C GLU A 12 20.45 5.80 -10.16
N TYR A 13 21.56 5.23 -9.70
CA TYR A 13 22.56 5.98 -8.94
C TYR A 13 23.18 7.12 -9.76
N ASN A 14 23.55 6.90 -11.02
CA ASN A 14 24.06 7.96 -11.87
C ASN A 14 23.04 9.11 -12.05
N THR A 15 21.75 8.79 -12.08
CA THR A 15 20.68 9.79 -12.17
C THR A 15 20.59 10.63 -10.90
N ARG A 16 20.60 9.99 -9.72
CA ARG A 16 20.63 10.68 -8.43
C ARG A 16 21.86 11.57 -8.32
N ASP A 17 23.03 11.03 -8.63
CA ASP A 17 24.30 11.71 -8.46
C ASP A 17 24.41 12.91 -9.42
N LEU A 18 23.90 12.79 -10.65
CA LEU A 18 23.77 13.92 -11.58
C LEU A 18 22.87 15.03 -11.02
N ILE A 19 21.68 14.67 -10.52
CA ILE A 19 20.72 15.66 -9.98
C ILE A 19 21.33 16.39 -8.79
N ARG A 20 21.94 15.67 -7.85
CA ARG A 20 22.60 16.27 -6.67
C ARG A 20 23.78 17.14 -7.06
N TYR A 21 24.64 16.66 -7.96
CA TYR A 21 25.76 17.46 -8.45
C TYR A 21 25.28 18.79 -9.02
N ILE A 22 24.22 18.77 -9.82
CA ILE A 22 23.64 20.00 -10.37
C ILE A 22 23.13 20.92 -9.26
N MET A 23 22.44 20.38 -8.25
CA MET A 23 21.87 21.17 -7.16
C MET A 23 22.93 21.77 -6.23
N ASP A 24 24.04 21.05 -6.02
CA ASP A 24 25.12 21.49 -5.13
C ASP A 24 26.02 22.53 -5.79
N ASN A 25 26.14 22.51 -7.12
CA ASN A 25 27.09 23.36 -7.86
C ASN A 25 26.43 24.46 -8.70
N TYR A 26 25.11 24.43 -8.89
CA TYR A 26 24.40 25.40 -9.72
C TYR A 26 23.14 25.93 -9.02
N ASN A 27 22.86 27.21 -9.23
CA ASN A 27 21.70 27.86 -8.61
C ASN A 27 20.40 27.41 -9.29
N ILE A 28 19.59 26.63 -8.56
CA ILE A 28 18.25 26.22 -8.98
C ILE A 28 17.24 27.19 -8.39
N SER A 29 16.87 28.17 -9.21
CA SER A 29 16.14 29.38 -8.78
C SER A 29 14.65 29.36 -9.10
N ASN A 30 14.22 28.51 -10.05
CA ASN A 30 12.85 28.56 -10.55
C ASN A 30 12.24 27.18 -10.82
N HIS A 31 10.91 27.16 -10.96
CA HIS A 31 10.12 25.94 -11.15
C HIS A 31 10.39 25.22 -12.46
N LYS A 32 10.83 25.94 -13.52
CA LYS A 32 11.22 25.31 -14.78
C LYS A 32 12.48 24.50 -14.56
N GLN A 33 13.49 25.06 -13.89
CA GLN A 33 14.71 24.34 -13.54
C GLN A 33 14.41 23.11 -12.67
N ILE A 34 13.55 23.23 -11.66
CA ILE A 34 13.09 22.06 -10.85
C ILE A 34 12.45 20.99 -11.76
N PHE A 35 11.58 21.40 -12.69
CA PHE A 35 11.01 20.46 -13.65
C PHE A 35 12.07 19.83 -14.56
N GLY A 36 13.08 20.60 -15.00
CA GLY A 36 14.22 20.08 -15.74
C GLY A 36 14.98 19.00 -14.97
N LEU A 37 15.18 19.17 -13.66
CA LEU A 37 15.74 18.14 -12.79
C LEU A 37 14.86 16.88 -12.73
N ILE A 38 13.53 17.06 -12.59
CA ILE A 38 12.58 15.93 -12.62
C ILE A 38 12.73 15.13 -13.92
N ARG A 39 12.98 15.77 -15.06
CA ARG A 39 13.13 15.09 -16.35
C ARG A 39 14.33 14.15 -16.40
N PHE A 40 15.38 14.37 -15.61
CA PHE A 40 16.51 13.44 -15.54
C PHE A 40 16.11 12.07 -14.97
N THR A 41 15.03 11.98 -14.20
CA THR A 41 14.47 10.70 -13.72
C THR A 41 13.82 9.87 -14.84
N TRP A 42 13.56 10.47 -16.01
CA TRP A 42 12.86 9.81 -17.10
C TRP A 42 13.83 9.13 -18.07
N LEU A 43 13.44 7.95 -18.53
CA LEU A 43 14.22 7.21 -19.53
C LEU A 43 14.23 7.92 -20.90
N GLY A 44 15.41 7.92 -21.52
CA GLY A 44 15.64 8.26 -22.92
C GLY A 44 16.32 9.62 -23.15
N ASP A 45 17.15 9.65 -24.19
CA ASP A 45 18.04 10.78 -24.51
C ASP A 45 17.33 12.11 -24.67
N LYS A 46 16.16 12.10 -25.32
CA LYS A 46 15.33 13.30 -25.45
C LYS A 46 14.91 13.89 -24.10
N ALA A 47 14.59 13.05 -23.11
CA ALA A 47 14.24 13.55 -21.79
C ALA A 47 15.44 14.20 -21.09
N LYS A 48 16.62 13.61 -21.25
CA LYS A 48 17.88 14.12 -20.72
C LYS A 48 18.30 15.44 -21.39
N LEU A 49 18.24 15.51 -22.72
CA LEU A 49 18.53 16.72 -23.49
C LEU A 49 17.61 17.87 -23.07
N ASP A 50 16.30 17.62 -23.06
CA ASP A 50 15.33 18.63 -22.66
C ASP A 50 15.53 19.05 -21.19
N GLY A 51 15.85 18.11 -20.30
CA GLY A 51 16.18 18.39 -18.90
C GLY A 51 17.35 19.36 -18.77
N TYR A 52 18.45 19.10 -19.49
CA TYR A 52 19.61 19.99 -19.53
C TYR A 52 19.27 21.37 -20.09
N ASN A 53 18.60 21.43 -21.24
CA ASN A 53 18.19 22.70 -21.85
C ASN A 53 17.32 23.54 -20.91
N ILE A 54 16.44 22.90 -20.13
CA ILE A 54 15.59 23.58 -19.15
C ILE A 54 16.38 24.04 -17.92
N VAL A 55 17.24 23.19 -17.34
CA VAL A 55 18.00 23.51 -16.13
C VAL A 55 18.98 24.65 -16.37
N PHE A 56 19.71 24.59 -17.49
CA PHE A 56 20.76 25.55 -17.83
C PHE A 56 20.30 26.67 -18.76
N GLU A 57 19.01 26.70 -19.11
CA GLU A 57 18.38 27.68 -20.00
C GLU A 57 19.11 27.80 -21.36
N LYS A 58 19.53 26.65 -21.90
CA LYS A 58 20.23 26.51 -23.18
C LYS A 58 19.33 25.90 -24.25
N LYS A 59 19.78 25.98 -25.51
CA LYS A 59 19.12 25.35 -26.66
C LYS A 59 20.11 24.52 -27.45
N HIS A 60 20.29 23.27 -27.03
CA HIS A 60 21.01 22.26 -27.80
C HIS A 60 20.03 21.34 -28.53
N ASN A 61 20.43 20.86 -29.70
CA ASN A 61 19.61 19.98 -30.54
C ASN A 61 19.94 18.49 -30.35
N SER A 62 21.09 18.19 -29.76
CA SER A 62 21.57 16.82 -29.53
C SER A 62 22.30 16.69 -28.18
N LEU A 63 22.43 15.45 -27.68
CA LEU A 63 23.22 15.18 -26.48
C LEU A 63 24.72 15.40 -26.71
N ASP A 64 25.22 15.14 -27.92
CA ASP A 64 26.64 15.33 -28.25
C ASP A 64 27.02 16.81 -28.14
N GLU A 65 26.18 17.71 -28.65
CA GLU A 65 26.34 19.16 -28.46
C GLU A 65 26.38 19.54 -26.97
N VAL A 66 25.51 18.93 -26.15
CA VAL A 66 25.50 19.17 -24.71
C VAL A 66 26.82 18.71 -24.09
N ILE A 67 27.25 17.47 -24.33
CA ILE A 67 28.46 16.88 -23.74
C ILE A 67 29.70 17.72 -24.09
N VAL A 68 29.83 18.14 -25.36
CA VAL A 68 30.93 19.02 -25.80
C VAL A 68 30.87 20.38 -25.10
N SER A 69 29.67 20.93 -24.89
CA SER A 69 29.48 22.24 -24.24
C SER A 69 29.79 22.28 -22.74
N ILE A 70 29.72 21.14 -22.04
CA ILE A 70 29.93 21.07 -20.59
C ILE A 70 31.43 21.19 -20.29
N LYS A 71 31.89 22.32 -19.76
CA LYS A 71 33.30 22.53 -19.37
C LYS A 71 33.70 21.79 -18.09
N ASP A 72 32.74 21.59 -17.20
CA ASP A 72 32.93 20.87 -15.94
C ASP A 72 33.13 19.38 -16.19
N ALA A 73 34.29 18.84 -15.81
CA ALA A 73 34.67 17.46 -16.08
C ALA A 73 33.77 16.43 -15.36
N GLU A 74 33.36 16.70 -14.12
CA GLU A 74 32.52 15.77 -13.35
C GLU A 74 31.08 15.81 -13.84
N LEU A 75 30.53 17.01 -14.11
CA LEU A 75 29.22 17.13 -14.74
C LEU A 75 29.21 16.42 -16.10
N ARG A 76 30.24 16.62 -16.93
CA ARG A 76 30.36 15.97 -18.24
C ARG A 76 30.33 14.46 -18.09
N LYS A 77 31.11 13.91 -17.16
CA LYS A 77 31.19 12.46 -16.88
C LYS A 77 29.86 11.87 -16.42
N LEU A 78 29.15 12.52 -15.48
CA LEU A 78 27.81 12.09 -15.04
C LEU A 78 26.79 12.17 -16.20
N PHE A 79 26.92 13.20 -17.03
CA PHE A 79 26.05 13.43 -18.18
C PHE A 79 26.37 12.53 -19.39
N SER A 80 27.59 12.02 -19.55
CA SER A 80 27.93 11.05 -20.60
C SER A 80 27.38 9.65 -20.32
N ARG A 81 27.06 9.34 -19.06
CA ARG A 81 26.48 8.05 -18.65
C ARG A 81 24.97 8.03 -18.81
N GLN A 82 24.36 6.86 -18.93
CA GLN A 82 22.91 6.74 -19.01
C GLN A 82 22.23 7.27 -17.74
N THR A 83 21.07 7.94 -17.91
CA THR A 83 20.24 8.45 -16.82
C THR A 83 18.77 8.08 -17.04
N GLY A 84 17.99 8.19 -15.98
CA GLY A 84 16.58 7.88 -15.94
C GLY A 84 16.30 6.43 -15.57
N PHE A 85 15.14 6.25 -14.95
CA PHE A 85 14.63 4.95 -14.49
C PHE A 85 13.09 4.88 -14.52
N THR A 86 12.44 6.04 -14.69
CA THR A 86 11.00 6.11 -14.89
C THR A 86 10.68 6.13 -16.39
N ASN A 87 9.91 5.14 -16.88
CA ASN A 87 9.34 5.19 -18.22
C ASN A 87 8.14 6.15 -18.28
N PHE A 88 8.43 7.45 -18.26
CA PHE A 88 7.39 8.48 -18.17
C PHE A 88 6.60 8.60 -19.49
N TYR A 89 5.30 8.31 -19.40
CA TYR A 89 4.43 8.14 -20.55
C TYR A 89 4.33 9.44 -21.37
N LYS A 90 4.61 9.32 -22.67
CA LYS A 90 4.76 10.47 -23.59
C LYS A 90 3.56 11.43 -23.57
N ALA A 91 2.34 10.91 -23.45
CA ALA A 91 1.11 11.71 -23.45
C ALA A 91 0.95 12.65 -22.24
N TYR A 92 1.75 12.47 -21.18
CA TYR A 92 1.75 13.36 -20.01
C TYR A 92 2.93 14.33 -19.99
N ARG A 93 3.93 14.24 -20.87
CA ARG A 93 5.16 15.05 -20.75
C ARG A 93 4.87 16.56 -20.84
N ASN A 94 4.10 16.97 -21.84
CA ASN A 94 3.73 18.38 -22.04
C ASN A 94 2.72 18.85 -20.99
N THR A 95 1.77 18.01 -20.58
CA THR A 95 0.80 18.39 -19.56
C THR A 95 1.41 18.44 -18.16
N ALA A 96 2.42 17.61 -17.87
CA ALA A 96 3.20 17.68 -16.64
C ALA A 96 4.01 18.98 -16.56
N PHE A 97 4.58 19.45 -17.67
CA PHE A 97 5.25 20.76 -17.72
C PHE A 97 4.28 21.90 -17.39
N LYS A 98 3.13 21.96 -18.09
CA LYS A 98 2.08 22.96 -17.82
C LYS A 98 1.53 22.87 -16.39
N TRP A 99 1.41 21.64 -15.87
CA TRP A 99 0.99 21.40 -14.49
C TRP A 99 2.02 21.95 -13.50
N ALA A 100 3.32 21.76 -13.76
CA ALA A 100 4.39 22.30 -12.92
C ALA A 100 4.41 23.83 -12.93
N GLU A 101 4.19 24.46 -14.09
CA GLU A 101 4.03 25.93 -14.19
C GLU A 101 2.83 26.42 -13.38
N LYS A 102 1.66 25.75 -13.50
CA LYS A 102 0.45 26.12 -12.74
C LYS A 102 0.59 25.90 -11.23
N ASN A 103 1.39 24.92 -10.81
CA ASN A 103 1.56 24.52 -9.41
C ASN A 103 2.94 24.89 -8.84
N TYR A 104 3.61 25.90 -9.41
CA TYR A 104 5.01 26.21 -9.09
C TYR A 104 5.28 26.42 -7.60
N LYS A 105 4.34 27.05 -6.87
CA LYS A 105 4.45 27.25 -5.41
C LYS A 105 4.51 25.92 -4.67
N ASN A 106 3.57 25.01 -4.98
CA ASN A 106 3.52 23.68 -4.38
C ASN A 106 4.74 22.85 -4.74
N LEU A 107 5.22 22.95 -5.98
CA LEU A 107 6.45 22.28 -6.43
C LEU A 107 7.68 22.78 -5.67
N GLY A 108 7.80 24.10 -5.48
CA GLY A 108 8.87 24.69 -4.68
C GLY A 108 8.83 24.25 -3.22
N ILE A 109 7.64 24.10 -2.63
CA ILE A 109 7.48 23.55 -1.27
C ILE A 109 7.99 22.10 -1.21
N VAL A 110 7.56 21.23 -2.13
CA VAL A 110 8.02 19.83 -2.19
C VAL A 110 9.54 19.75 -2.35
N PHE A 111 10.11 20.56 -3.24
CA PHE A 111 11.55 20.63 -3.47
C PHE A 111 12.32 21.03 -2.20
N ASN A 112 11.90 22.12 -1.55
CA ASN A 112 12.55 22.63 -0.34
C ASN A 112 12.39 21.68 0.85
N LEU A 113 11.25 21.00 0.98
CA LEU A 113 11.07 19.99 2.01
C LEU A 113 11.94 18.75 1.73
N GLY A 114 12.00 18.30 0.47
CA GLY A 114 12.83 17.16 0.06
C GLY A 114 14.31 17.35 0.36
N LEU A 115 14.82 18.57 0.16
CA LEU A 115 16.19 18.96 0.52
C LEU A 115 16.49 18.93 2.02
N LYS A 116 15.45 19.02 2.86
CA LYS A 116 15.57 19.15 4.31
C LYS A 116 15.13 17.90 5.06
N ILE A 117 14.89 16.78 4.37
CA ILE A 117 14.54 15.51 5.01
C ILE A 117 15.66 15.11 5.97
N GLN A 118 15.32 14.79 7.21
CA GLN A 118 16.26 14.28 8.21
C GLN A 118 15.91 12.86 8.66
N ASN A 119 14.65 12.47 8.55
CA ASN A 119 14.13 11.20 9.06
C ASN A 119 12.89 10.73 8.30
N ASP A 120 12.44 9.51 8.59
CA ASP A 120 11.29 8.87 7.95
C ASP A 120 9.97 9.64 8.17
N TYR A 121 9.84 10.38 9.27
CA TYR A 121 8.67 11.20 9.55
C TYR A 121 8.55 12.37 8.55
N ASP A 122 9.66 13.01 8.20
CA ASP A 122 9.68 14.06 7.18
C ASP A 122 9.23 13.52 5.81
N ILE A 123 9.69 12.33 5.43
CA ILE A 123 9.32 11.66 4.18
C ILE A 123 7.81 11.41 4.15
N ILE A 124 7.23 10.88 5.23
CA ILE A 124 5.79 10.62 5.33
C ILE A 124 4.97 11.92 5.28
N LYS A 125 5.47 12.99 5.91
CA LYS A 125 4.81 14.30 5.88
C LYS A 125 4.80 14.90 4.47
N ILE A 126 5.91 14.78 3.73
CA ILE A 126 5.99 15.20 2.32
C ILE A 126 5.05 14.36 1.46
N ALA A 127 5.01 13.05 1.67
CA ALA A 127 4.10 12.14 0.98
C ALA A 127 2.63 12.57 1.19
N LYS A 128 2.22 12.85 2.43
CA LYS A 128 0.89 13.36 2.75
C LYS A 128 0.58 14.70 2.07
N TYR A 129 1.57 15.59 1.96
CA TYR A 129 1.39 16.85 1.23
C TYR A 129 1.17 16.61 -0.27
N ILE A 130 1.93 15.69 -0.89
CA ILE A 130 1.82 15.34 -2.32
C ILE A 130 0.42 14.80 -2.67
N GLU A 131 -0.22 14.04 -1.78
CA GLU A 131 -1.60 13.52 -1.98
C GLU A 131 -2.63 14.61 -2.20
N THR A 132 -2.41 15.79 -1.59
CA THR A 132 -3.34 16.92 -1.70
C THR A 132 -3.21 17.67 -3.02
N LEU A 133 -2.16 17.38 -3.81
CA LEU A 133 -1.88 18.07 -5.05
C LEU A 133 -2.81 17.60 -6.18
N PRO A 134 -3.19 18.52 -7.09
CA PRO A 134 -4.08 18.17 -8.19
C PRO A 134 -3.43 17.13 -9.11
N SER A 135 -4.21 16.19 -9.62
CA SER A 135 -3.73 15.22 -10.61
C SER A 135 -3.40 15.89 -11.96
N ILE A 136 -2.52 15.26 -12.74
CA ILE A 136 -2.03 15.73 -14.04
C ILE A 136 -2.92 15.15 -15.16
N PRO A 137 -3.61 15.99 -15.96
CA PRO A 137 -4.47 15.51 -17.04
C PRO A 137 -3.66 14.95 -18.22
N LYS A 138 -4.24 13.98 -18.94
CA LYS A 138 -3.68 13.46 -20.21
C LYS A 138 -3.99 14.45 -21.34
N ALA A 139 -3.03 14.74 -22.21
CA ALA A 139 -3.14 15.78 -23.26
C ALA A 139 -4.44 15.70 -24.08
N ASN A 140 -4.79 14.51 -24.57
CA ASN A 140 -5.95 14.31 -25.46
C ASN A 140 -7.19 13.79 -24.73
N TYR A 141 -7.09 13.49 -23.43
CA TYR A 141 -8.20 12.95 -22.63
C TYR A 141 -8.14 13.53 -21.22
N PRO A 142 -8.55 14.79 -20.99
CA PRO A 142 -8.39 15.46 -19.70
C PRO A 142 -9.12 14.78 -18.52
N SER A 143 -10.12 13.94 -18.83
CA SER A 143 -10.81 13.07 -17.86
C SER A 143 -9.90 11.98 -17.28
N ILE A 144 -8.91 11.51 -18.05
CA ILE A 144 -7.91 10.54 -17.60
C ILE A 144 -6.75 11.31 -16.97
N LYS A 145 -6.48 11.01 -15.69
CA LYS A 145 -5.47 11.73 -14.91
C LYS A 145 -4.39 10.78 -14.38
N MET A 146 -3.17 11.29 -14.33
CA MET A 146 -2.05 10.69 -13.60
C MET A 146 -1.93 11.40 -12.25
N THR A 147 -1.64 10.66 -11.19
CA THR A 147 -1.42 11.26 -9.88
C THR A 147 -0.11 12.04 -9.83
N SER A 148 -0.05 13.04 -8.94
CA SER A 148 1.18 13.83 -8.68
C SER A 148 2.32 12.94 -8.18
N GLU A 149 2.01 11.89 -7.41
CA GLU A 149 2.99 10.95 -6.87
C GLU A 149 3.88 10.33 -7.96
N SER A 150 3.26 9.98 -9.10
CA SER A 150 3.96 9.34 -10.23
C SER A 150 4.98 10.27 -10.90
N LEU A 151 4.87 11.58 -10.68
CA LEU A 151 5.83 12.58 -11.15
C LEU A 151 6.88 12.89 -10.09
N LEU A 152 6.46 13.05 -8.83
CA LEU A 152 7.27 13.66 -7.78
C LEU A 152 8.11 12.67 -6.97
N THR A 153 7.62 11.46 -6.70
CA THR A 153 8.35 10.49 -5.86
C THR A 153 9.66 9.99 -6.49
N PRO A 154 9.80 9.77 -7.82
CA PRO A 154 11.10 9.46 -8.42
C PRO A 154 12.14 10.57 -8.21
N PHE A 155 11.69 11.81 -8.26
CA PHE A 155 12.57 12.97 -8.04
C PHE A 155 12.94 13.14 -6.58
N LEU A 156 11.98 12.95 -5.66
CA LEU A 156 12.27 12.97 -4.22
C LEU A 156 13.29 11.91 -3.82
N ALA A 157 13.20 10.69 -4.36
CA ALA A 157 14.20 9.65 -4.14
C ALA A 157 15.63 10.07 -4.54
N CYS A 158 15.77 10.99 -5.50
CA CYS A 158 17.07 11.53 -5.91
C CYS A 158 17.58 12.65 -5.00
N ILE A 159 16.69 13.50 -4.48
CA ILE A 159 17.11 14.68 -3.70
C ILE A 159 17.13 14.46 -2.19
N ASP A 160 16.44 13.43 -1.69
CA ASP A 160 16.40 13.07 -0.27
C ASP A 160 17.80 12.69 0.26
N PRO A 161 18.41 13.47 1.15
CA PRO A 161 19.76 13.21 1.67
C PRO A 161 19.87 11.89 2.44
N THR A 162 18.78 11.36 2.99
CA THR A 162 18.77 10.07 3.68
C THR A 162 18.77 8.89 2.71
N ASN A 163 18.45 9.13 1.42
CA ASN A 163 18.28 8.11 0.37
C ASN A 163 17.16 7.09 0.65
N ARG A 164 16.16 7.45 1.46
CA ARG A 164 15.12 6.51 1.92
C ARG A 164 13.78 6.70 1.25
N THR A 165 13.53 7.84 0.61
CA THR A 165 12.25 8.17 -0.01
C THR A 165 11.86 7.14 -1.06
N PRO A 166 10.80 6.34 -0.85
CA PRO A 166 10.40 5.29 -1.77
C PRO A 166 9.86 5.85 -3.08
N ILE A 167 10.10 5.13 -4.17
CA ILE A 167 9.56 5.47 -5.48
C ILE A 167 8.16 4.85 -5.61
N VAL A 168 7.14 5.69 -5.73
CA VAL A 168 5.76 5.26 -5.93
C VAL A 168 5.32 5.66 -7.34
N ASN A 169 5.54 4.75 -8.29
CA ASN A 169 5.16 4.93 -9.69
C ASN A 169 4.24 3.78 -10.16
N LYS A 170 3.79 3.86 -11.42
CA LYS A 170 2.96 2.83 -12.05
C LYS A 170 3.77 1.70 -12.71
N ASN A 171 5.09 1.61 -12.46
CA ASN A 171 5.93 0.55 -13.01
C ASN A 171 5.44 -0.83 -12.51
N HIS A 172 5.56 -1.85 -13.36
CA HIS A 172 5.11 -3.20 -13.06
C HIS A 172 5.80 -3.77 -11.82
N SER A 173 7.11 -3.57 -11.67
CA SER A 173 7.89 -4.04 -10.51
C SER A 173 7.38 -3.43 -9.20
N VAL A 174 7.12 -2.13 -9.19
CA VAL A 174 6.58 -1.37 -8.05
C VAL A 174 5.12 -1.76 -7.77
N ARG A 175 4.31 -2.01 -8.80
CA ARG A 175 2.94 -2.51 -8.65
C ARG A 175 2.91 -3.94 -8.11
N GLU A 176 3.78 -4.82 -8.57
CA GLU A 176 3.95 -6.17 -8.03
C GLU A 176 4.38 -6.12 -6.57
N LEU A 177 5.32 -5.24 -6.21
CA LEU A 177 5.68 -4.96 -4.81
C LEU A 177 4.45 -4.55 -3.99
N HIS A 178 3.72 -3.53 -4.45
CA HIS A 178 2.53 -3.06 -3.76
C HIS A 178 1.42 -4.13 -3.66
N GLN A 179 1.34 -5.05 -4.63
CA GLN A 179 0.43 -6.18 -4.59
C GLN A 179 0.91 -7.22 -3.60
N MET A 180 2.20 -7.61 -3.64
CA MET A 180 2.82 -8.56 -2.71
C MET A 180 2.78 -8.09 -1.26
N MET A 181 2.74 -6.77 -1.03
CA MET A 181 2.60 -6.18 0.30
C MET A 181 1.15 -5.87 0.69
N GLY A 182 0.17 -6.01 -0.21
CA GLY A 182 -1.21 -5.62 0.05
C GLY A 182 -1.45 -4.09 0.14
N ILE A 183 -0.46 -3.25 -0.17
CA ILE A 183 -0.52 -1.77 -0.02
C ILE A 183 -1.07 -1.04 -1.26
N THR A 184 -1.45 -1.76 -2.32
CA THR A 184 -1.84 -1.19 -3.63
C THR A 184 -2.87 -0.04 -3.54
N ASN A 185 -3.79 -0.12 -2.58
CA ASN A 185 -4.92 0.81 -2.47
C ASN A 185 -4.81 1.77 -1.28
N LEU A 186 -3.68 1.74 -0.58
CA LEU A 186 -3.40 2.70 0.47
C LEU A 186 -3.11 4.08 -0.13
N SER A 187 -3.22 5.10 0.72
CA SER A 187 -2.77 6.46 0.40
C SER A 187 -1.25 6.46 0.11
N LEU A 188 -0.71 7.54 -0.46
CA LEU A 188 0.73 7.66 -0.70
C LEU A 188 1.51 7.61 0.62
N SER A 189 1.04 8.31 1.65
CA SER A 189 1.64 8.39 2.98
C SER A 189 1.66 7.03 3.66
N GLU A 190 0.58 6.26 3.58
CA GLU A 190 0.52 4.88 4.06
C GLU A 190 1.46 3.95 3.26
N LYS A 191 1.48 4.04 1.92
CA LYS A 191 2.45 3.29 1.10
C LYS A 191 3.90 3.63 1.46
N THR A 192 4.17 4.90 1.67
CA THR A 192 5.50 5.42 2.00
C THR A 192 5.95 4.87 3.34
N HIS A 193 5.09 4.93 4.35
CA HIS A 193 5.33 4.35 5.67
C HIS A 193 5.72 2.86 5.57
N ASP A 194 4.88 2.06 4.90
CA ASP A 194 5.10 0.61 4.82
C ASP A 194 6.36 0.22 4.05
N LEU A 195 6.73 1.01 3.02
CA LEU A 195 7.97 0.81 2.28
C LEU A 195 9.21 1.18 3.11
N LEU A 196 9.15 2.25 3.91
CA LEU A 196 10.22 2.64 4.84
C LEU A 196 10.44 1.58 5.94
N GLU A 197 9.36 1.03 6.49
CA GLU A 197 9.45 -0.08 7.45
C GLU A 197 10.15 -1.30 6.85
N ILE A 198 9.80 -1.67 5.61
CA ILE A 198 10.47 -2.78 4.90
C ILE A 198 11.96 -2.50 4.73
N MET A 199 12.32 -1.27 4.37
CA MET A 199 13.72 -0.90 4.23
C MET A 199 14.48 -1.08 5.54
N THR A 200 13.89 -0.64 6.66
CA THR A 200 14.47 -0.80 8.00
C THR A 200 14.60 -2.27 8.39
N GLU A 201 13.51 -3.05 8.35
CA GLU A 201 13.50 -4.46 8.77
C GLU A 201 14.47 -5.34 7.98
N ASN A 202 14.60 -5.07 6.67
CA ASN A 202 15.42 -5.87 5.77
C ASN A 202 16.82 -5.28 5.54
N LYS A 203 17.18 -4.22 6.29
CA LYS A 203 18.46 -3.50 6.16
C LYS A 203 18.76 -3.11 4.71
N ILE A 204 17.72 -2.65 4.00
CA ILE A 204 17.85 -2.18 2.62
C ILE A 204 18.54 -0.82 2.67
N LYS A 205 19.61 -0.70 1.90
CA LYS A 205 20.52 0.44 1.94
C LYS A 205 19.83 1.75 1.56
N ASP A 206 19.06 1.75 0.47
CA ASP A 206 18.43 2.93 -0.09
C ASP A 206 17.22 2.58 -0.96
N SER A 207 16.44 3.59 -1.34
CA SER A 207 15.17 3.43 -2.06
C SER A 207 15.34 2.98 -3.52
N LEU A 208 16.49 3.29 -4.15
CA LEU A 208 16.82 2.84 -5.51
C LEU A 208 17.12 1.33 -5.51
N PHE A 209 17.84 0.86 -4.50
CA PHE A 209 18.01 -0.58 -4.28
C PHE A 209 16.67 -1.30 -4.08
N LEU A 210 15.76 -0.69 -3.30
CA LEU A 210 14.41 -1.22 -3.13
C LEU A 210 13.65 -1.31 -4.46
N ASP A 211 13.73 -0.30 -5.33
CA ASP A 211 13.06 -0.30 -6.65
C ASP A 211 13.55 -1.46 -7.54
N VAL A 212 14.86 -1.67 -7.61
CA VAL A 212 15.48 -2.67 -8.49
C VAL A 212 15.41 -4.10 -7.94
N TYR A 213 15.70 -4.30 -6.64
CA TYR A 213 15.86 -5.63 -6.01
C TYR A 213 14.65 -6.07 -5.18
N CYS A 214 13.51 -5.41 -5.40
CA CYS A 214 12.31 -5.51 -4.60
C CYS A 214 11.82 -6.95 -4.30
N LYS A 215 11.80 -7.81 -5.32
CA LYS A 215 11.34 -9.21 -5.20
C LYS A 215 12.20 -10.04 -4.26
N GLU A 216 13.50 -9.78 -4.18
CA GLU A 216 14.44 -10.55 -3.35
C GLU A 216 14.42 -10.09 -1.89
N ALA A 217 14.26 -8.78 -1.66
CA ALA A 217 14.05 -8.23 -0.33
C ALA A 217 12.78 -8.82 0.30
N ILE A 218 11.66 -8.87 -0.43
CA ILE A 218 10.39 -9.41 0.09
C ILE A 218 10.42 -10.93 0.25
N LYS A 219 11.06 -11.69 -0.67
CA LYS A 219 11.17 -13.15 -0.54
C LYS A 219 11.84 -13.55 0.77
N LYS A 220 12.85 -12.80 1.23
CA LYS A 220 13.48 -13.03 2.55
C LYS A 220 12.51 -12.78 3.71
N LYS A 221 11.67 -11.75 3.66
CA LYS A 221 10.61 -11.47 4.66
C LYS A 221 9.56 -12.60 4.70
N ILE A 222 9.06 -13.07 3.56
CA ILE A 222 8.08 -14.17 3.50
C ILE A 222 8.68 -15.48 4.06
N ILE A 223 9.94 -15.78 3.76
CA ILE A 223 10.65 -16.96 4.28
C ILE A 223 10.89 -16.84 5.80
N ARG A 224 11.23 -15.65 6.29
CA ARG A 224 11.47 -15.38 7.71
C ARG A 224 10.18 -15.45 8.54
N LEU A 225 9.08 -14.86 8.06
CA LEU A 225 7.75 -14.98 8.67
C LEU A 225 7.28 -16.43 8.74
N LYS A 226 7.60 -17.26 7.74
CA LYS A 226 7.33 -18.70 7.78
C LYS A 226 8.19 -19.47 8.78
N LYS A 227 9.41 -19.01 9.08
CA LYS A 227 10.31 -19.62 10.08
C LYS A 227 9.97 -19.20 11.52
N GLU A 228 9.51 -17.97 11.73
CA GLU A 228 9.17 -17.46 13.07
C GLU A 228 7.87 -18.09 13.65
N ILE A 229 7.02 -18.68 12.80
CA ILE A 229 5.84 -19.47 13.22
C ILE A 229 6.20 -20.77 13.99
N LYS A 230 7.48 -21.18 14.04
CA LYS A 230 7.91 -22.45 14.66
C LYS A 230 8.49 -22.39 16.09
N LYS A 231 8.53 -21.24 16.77
CA LYS A 231 8.97 -21.18 18.19
C LYS A 231 7.78 -21.07 19.15
N VAL A 232 7.59 -22.13 19.94
CA VAL A 232 6.57 -22.25 20.99
C VAL A 232 7.14 -21.59 22.25
N SER A 233 6.58 -20.41 22.60
CA SER A 233 6.89 -19.54 23.75
C SER A 233 8.13 -18.62 23.64
N LYS A 234 7.93 -17.39 24.14
CA LYS A 234 8.92 -16.32 24.35
C LYS A 234 8.53 -15.61 25.66
N GLU A 235 9.51 -15.15 26.43
CA GLU A 235 9.27 -14.31 27.61
C GLU A 235 8.49 -13.03 27.26
N LEU A 236 7.66 -12.58 28.20
CA LEU A 236 6.78 -11.43 28.05
C LEU A 236 7.61 -10.13 28.00
N LEU A 237 7.91 -9.66 26.79
CA LEU A 237 8.45 -8.32 26.56
C LEU A 237 7.30 -7.32 26.44
N PRO A 238 7.49 -6.04 26.81
CA PRO A 238 6.52 -4.98 26.56
C PRO A 238 6.19 -4.97 25.05
N LYS A 239 4.93 -5.21 24.71
CA LYS A 239 4.46 -5.13 23.34
C LYS A 239 4.26 -3.66 23.00
N ASP A 240 4.98 -3.18 22.00
CA ASP A 240 4.70 -1.88 21.40
C ASP A 240 3.46 -2.04 20.50
N ASP A 241 2.51 -1.09 20.56
CA ASP A 241 1.20 -1.17 19.89
C ASP A 241 1.30 -1.21 18.35
N SER A 242 2.50 -1.06 17.80
CA SER A 242 2.82 -1.20 16.37
C SER A 242 2.73 -2.65 15.87
N ASP A 243 2.97 -3.66 16.71
CA ASP A 243 3.07 -5.08 16.31
C ASP A 243 1.72 -5.70 15.88
N VAL A 244 0.59 -5.07 16.24
CA VAL A 244 -0.75 -5.64 16.01
C VAL A 244 -1.34 -5.20 14.65
N LYS A 245 -0.80 -4.16 14.01
CA LYS A 245 -1.41 -3.56 12.80
C LYS A 245 -1.05 -4.25 11.48
N TYR A 246 0.05 -5.00 11.42
CA TYR A 246 0.66 -5.42 10.13
C TYR A 246 0.02 -6.66 9.46
N ILE A 247 -0.82 -7.44 10.15
CA ILE A 247 -1.41 -8.69 9.60
C ILE A 247 -2.73 -8.45 8.82
N ILE A 248 -3.23 -7.21 8.81
CA ILE A 248 -4.68 -6.98 8.62
C ILE A 248 -5.09 -6.63 7.18
N THR A 249 -4.30 -5.97 6.34
CA THR A 249 -4.85 -5.26 5.15
C THR A 249 -5.25 -6.15 3.96
N GLU A 250 -4.48 -7.17 3.58
CA GLU A 250 -4.81 -8.03 2.43
C GLU A 250 -5.87 -9.09 2.79
N ASN A 251 -5.83 -9.63 4.01
CA ASN A 251 -6.90 -10.48 4.53
C ASN A 251 -8.19 -9.69 4.74
N ARG A 252 -8.15 -8.42 5.16
CA ARG A 252 -9.37 -7.65 5.49
C ARG A 252 -10.31 -7.47 4.31
N ARG A 253 -9.82 -7.35 3.06
CA ARG A 253 -10.73 -7.26 1.90
C ARG A 253 -11.44 -8.57 1.60
N THR A 254 -10.71 -9.68 1.65
CA THR A 254 -11.29 -11.02 1.46
C THR A 254 -12.20 -11.39 2.62
N VAL A 255 -11.81 -11.08 3.86
CA VAL A 255 -12.61 -11.24 5.07
C VAL A 255 -13.87 -10.39 4.98
N VAL A 256 -13.79 -9.10 4.67
CA VAL A 256 -14.97 -8.22 4.52
C VAL A 256 -15.87 -8.70 3.38
N ARG A 257 -15.30 -9.12 2.24
CA ARG A 257 -16.09 -9.66 1.12
C ARG A 257 -16.79 -10.97 1.50
N ASN A 258 -16.11 -11.86 2.20
CA ASN A 258 -16.68 -13.13 2.66
C ASN A 258 -17.74 -12.91 3.73
N HIS A 259 -17.50 -12.01 4.68
CA HIS A 259 -18.48 -11.62 5.68
C HIS A 259 -19.75 -11.08 5.01
N ARG A 260 -19.63 -10.13 4.09
CA ARG A 260 -20.78 -9.63 3.28
C ARG A 260 -21.48 -10.71 2.46
N LYS A 261 -20.73 -11.69 1.97
CA LYS A 261 -21.30 -12.83 1.24
C LYS A 261 -22.13 -13.70 2.20
N LEU A 262 -21.61 -13.96 3.39
CA LEU A 262 -22.29 -14.75 4.43
C LEU A 262 -23.55 -14.04 4.91
N GLU A 263 -23.49 -12.74 5.19
CA GLU A 263 -24.67 -11.91 5.53
C GLU A 263 -25.76 -12.05 4.47
N LYS A 264 -25.42 -11.89 3.18
CA LYS A 264 -26.38 -12.03 2.09
C LYS A 264 -26.98 -13.43 2.01
N ILE A 265 -26.17 -14.47 2.18
CA ILE A 265 -26.65 -15.86 2.16
C ILE A 265 -27.60 -16.12 3.32
N LEU A 266 -27.27 -15.64 4.52
CA LEU A 266 -28.12 -15.79 5.70
C LEU A 266 -29.44 -15.04 5.53
N LEU A 267 -29.39 -13.79 5.05
CA LEU A 267 -30.58 -13.00 4.76
C LEU A 267 -31.49 -13.67 3.74
N SER A 268 -30.92 -14.14 2.61
CA SER A 268 -31.69 -14.86 1.58
C SER A 268 -32.27 -16.17 2.10
N PHE A 269 -31.56 -16.88 2.98
CA PHE A 269 -32.05 -18.08 3.63
C PHE A 269 -33.29 -17.77 4.50
N CYS A 270 -33.19 -16.77 5.39
CA CYS A 270 -34.28 -16.35 6.25
C CYS A 270 -35.50 -15.86 5.45
N GLN A 271 -35.29 -15.07 4.39
CA GLN A 271 -36.36 -14.63 3.49
C GLN A 271 -37.09 -15.80 2.83
N THR A 272 -36.35 -16.79 2.33
CA THR A 272 -36.94 -17.98 1.67
C THR A 272 -37.74 -18.83 2.65
N LYS A 273 -37.37 -18.83 3.92
CA LYS A 273 -38.03 -19.58 4.99
C LYS A 273 -39.09 -18.78 5.76
N ASN A 274 -39.31 -17.51 5.39
CA ASN A 274 -40.17 -16.57 6.11
C ASN A 274 -39.82 -16.44 7.60
N ILE A 275 -38.52 -16.39 7.91
CA ILE A 275 -37.99 -16.27 9.27
C ILE A 275 -37.55 -14.81 9.51
N SER A 276 -37.91 -14.25 10.67
CA SER A 276 -37.48 -12.90 11.07
C SER A 276 -36.00 -12.87 11.46
N ILE A 277 -35.27 -11.91 10.90
CA ILE A 277 -33.86 -11.64 11.20
C ILE A 277 -33.65 -10.14 11.48
N GLU A 278 -32.95 -9.84 12.56
CA GLU A 278 -32.69 -8.48 13.05
C GLU A 278 -31.18 -8.25 13.17
N GLU A 279 -30.71 -7.01 12.96
CA GLU A 279 -29.32 -6.58 13.22
C GLU A 279 -29.28 -5.69 14.48
N GLY A 280 -28.19 -5.77 15.25
CA GLY A 280 -27.99 -4.95 16.44
C GLY A 280 -27.47 -3.55 16.09
N ILE A 281 -28.25 -2.51 16.39
CA ILE A 281 -27.89 -1.12 16.05
C ILE A 281 -27.47 -0.25 17.25
N TYR A 282 -27.59 -0.77 18.47
CA TYR A 282 -27.25 -0.02 19.69
C TYR A 282 -25.76 -0.13 20.03
N SER A 283 -25.19 0.93 20.61
CA SER A 283 -23.74 1.04 20.84
C SER A 283 -23.14 -0.09 21.69
N LYS A 284 -23.93 -0.73 22.56
CA LYS A 284 -23.53 -1.88 23.39
C LYS A 284 -23.92 -3.25 22.81
N LEU A 285 -24.70 -3.29 21.73
CA LEU A 285 -25.27 -4.52 21.14
C LEU A 285 -25.24 -4.42 19.61
N LYS A 286 -24.04 -4.58 19.03
CA LYS A 286 -23.80 -4.59 17.58
C LYS A 286 -23.56 -6.01 17.07
N TYR A 287 -24.55 -6.88 17.25
CA TYR A 287 -24.51 -8.23 16.71
C TYR A 287 -24.90 -8.24 15.23
N ASP A 288 -24.32 -9.18 14.48
CA ASP A 288 -24.54 -9.27 13.02
C ASP A 288 -25.96 -9.79 12.68
N ALA A 289 -26.47 -10.77 13.44
CA ALA A 289 -27.81 -11.28 13.20
C ALA A 289 -28.47 -11.89 14.46
N LEU A 290 -29.77 -11.63 14.63
CA LEU A 290 -30.65 -12.27 15.60
C LEU A 290 -31.86 -12.86 14.89
N ILE A 291 -31.95 -14.18 14.89
CA ILE A 291 -33.07 -14.92 14.31
C ILE A 291 -34.08 -15.22 15.39
N ARG A 292 -35.31 -14.71 15.25
CA ARG A 292 -36.36 -14.89 16.27
C ARG A 292 -37.05 -16.24 16.13
N LYS A 293 -37.32 -16.88 17.28
CA LYS A 293 -38.14 -18.11 17.37
C LYS A 293 -37.68 -19.22 16.41
N TYR A 294 -36.37 -19.33 16.15
CA TYR A 294 -35.83 -20.29 15.19
C TYR A 294 -36.09 -21.76 15.60
N LYS A 295 -36.18 -22.04 16.91
CA LYS A 295 -36.47 -23.38 17.45
C LYS A 295 -37.24 -23.31 18.76
N ASN A 296 -38.45 -23.86 18.79
CA ASN A 296 -39.28 -24.00 20.01
C ASN A 296 -39.40 -22.70 20.83
N GLY A 297 -39.53 -21.55 20.15
CA GLY A 297 -39.63 -20.24 20.79
C GLY A 297 -38.32 -19.68 21.34
N ARG A 298 -37.18 -20.33 21.08
CA ARG A 298 -35.83 -19.79 21.33
C ARG A 298 -35.39 -18.91 20.17
N ASP A 299 -34.60 -17.89 20.48
CA ASP A 299 -33.92 -17.03 19.52
C ASP A 299 -32.51 -17.55 19.24
N LEU A 300 -31.92 -17.16 18.11
CA LEU A 300 -30.53 -17.50 17.77
C LEU A 300 -29.75 -16.24 17.44
N LEU A 301 -28.72 -15.97 18.24
CA LEU A 301 -27.79 -14.86 18.04
C LEU A 301 -26.57 -15.35 17.28
N ILE A 302 -26.22 -14.67 16.19
CA ILE A 302 -25.18 -15.09 15.26
C ILE A 302 -24.16 -13.96 15.10
N GLU A 303 -22.88 -14.29 15.34
CA GLU A 303 -21.74 -13.47 14.91
C GLU A 303 -21.14 -14.08 13.63
N ILE A 304 -21.00 -13.29 12.58
CA ILE A 304 -20.53 -13.69 11.26
C ILE A 304 -19.05 -13.32 11.12
N LYS A 305 -18.19 -14.26 10.72
CA LYS A 305 -16.80 -13.96 10.37
C LYS A 305 -16.48 -14.36 8.96
N GLY A 306 -15.78 -13.48 8.25
CA GLY A 306 -15.34 -13.73 6.86
C GLY A 306 -14.17 -14.70 6.71
N SER A 307 -13.69 -15.30 7.80
CA SER A 307 -12.59 -16.27 7.80
C SER A 307 -12.75 -17.30 8.91
N SER A 308 -12.40 -18.56 8.60
CA SER A 308 -12.34 -19.67 9.57
C SER A 308 -10.99 -19.77 10.29
N LYS A 309 -10.20 -18.68 10.34
CA LYS A 309 -8.94 -18.65 11.10
C LYS A 309 -9.23 -18.71 12.60
N ILE A 310 -8.32 -19.33 13.36
CA ILE A 310 -8.46 -19.51 14.81
C ILE A 310 -8.69 -18.19 15.56
N SER A 311 -8.01 -17.10 15.17
CA SER A 311 -8.15 -15.79 15.80
C SER A 311 -9.56 -15.24 15.65
N GLU A 312 -10.14 -15.38 14.46
CA GLU A 312 -11.49 -14.92 14.13
C GLU A 312 -12.55 -15.77 14.85
N ILE A 313 -12.35 -17.09 14.90
CA ILE A 313 -13.25 -18.00 15.62
C ILE A 313 -13.28 -17.65 17.11
N ARG A 314 -12.10 -17.45 17.73
CA ARG A 314 -12.01 -17.08 19.15
C ARG A 314 -12.64 -15.72 19.44
N LEU A 315 -12.41 -14.75 18.55
CA LEU A 315 -13.00 -13.42 18.66
C LEU A 315 -14.53 -13.48 18.55
N ALA A 316 -15.06 -14.22 17.58
CA ALA A 316 -16.49 -14.39 17.38
C ALA A 316 -17.17 -15.06 18.58
N ILE A 317 -16.54 -16.10 19.13
CA ILE A 317 -16.97 -16.74 20.37
C ILE A 317 -17.04 -15.72 21.51
N GLY A 318 -16.00 -14.90 21.69
CA GLY A 318 -15.99 -13.87 22.72
C GLY A 318 -17.13 -12.85 22.56
N GLN A 319 -17.35 -12.38 21.34
CA GLN A 319 -18.42 -11.41 21.04
C GLN A 319 -19.81 -12.00 21.27
N VAL A 320 -20.08 -13.23 20.79
CA VAL A 320 -21.41 -13.82 20.95
C VAL A 320 -21.72 -14.16 22.42
N LEU A 321 -20.70 -14.48 23.22
CA LEU A 321 -20.84 -14.65 24.67
C LEU A 321 -21.13 -13.32 25.36
N ASP A 322 -20.41 -12.25 24.99
CA ASP A 322 -20.62 -10.90 25.53
C ASP A 322 -22.05 -10.40 25.25
N TYR A 323 -22.49 -10.52 24.00
CA TYR A 323 -23.87 -10.18 23.64
C TYR A 323 -24.87 -11.10 24.35
N GLY A 324 -24.60 -12.42 24.38
CA GLY A 324 -25.46 -13.39 25.05
C GLY A 324 -25.68 -13.05 26.52
N TYR A 325 -24.66 -12.53 27.20
CA TYR A 325 -24.76 -12.04 28.58
C TYR A 325 -25.71 -10.85 28.72
N GLU A 326 -25.64 -9.88 27.81
CA GLU A 326 -26.54 -8.71 27.78
C GLU A 326 -27.99 -9.08 27.45
N PHE A 327 -28.21 -10.15 26.67
CA PHE A 327 -29.53 -10.66 26.29
C PHE A 327 -30.27 -11.43 27.40
N LYS A 328 -29.72 -11.55 28.63
CA LYS A 328 -30.28 -11.97 29.95
C LYS A 328 -31.50 -12.93 30.05
N ASN A 329 -31.86 -13.68 29.02
CA ASN A 329 -33.19 -14.33 28.96
C ASN A 329 -33.14 -15.87 29.03
N GLY A 330 -31.96 -16.51 28.94
CA GLY A 330 -31.81 -17.97 28.85
C GLY A 330 -32.47 -18.63 27.63
N LYS A 331 -33.13 -17.84 26.78
CA LYS A 331 -33.92 -18.24 25.61
C LYS A 331 -33.20 -17.97 24.28
N THR A 332 -31.95 -17.55 24.32
CA THR A 332 -31.15 -17.23 23.14
C THR A 332 -30.03 -18.24 23.02
N ASP A 333 -30.01 -18.99 21.92
CA ASP A 333 -28.87 -19.81 21.54
C ASP A 333 -27.83 -18.94 20.86
N LEU A 334 -26.56 -19.30 21.03
CA LEU A 334 -25.43 -18.56 20.48
C LEU A 334 -24.84 -19.33 19.30
N ALA A 335 -24.43 -18.63 18.25
CA ALA A 335 -23.75 -19.22 17.12
C ALA A 335 -22.72 -18.29 16.50
N ILE A 336 -21.73 -18.90 15.84
CA ILE A 336 -20.84 -18.21 14.90
C ILE A 336 -21.07 -18.75 13.49
N PHE A 337 -20.97 -17.89 12.47
CA PHE A 337 -21.11 -18.28 11.07
C PHE A 337 -19.84 -18.02 10.26
N LEU A 338 -19.32 -19.07 9.63
CA LEU A 338 -18.00 -19.10 9.01
C LEU A 338 -18.07 -19.45 7.50
N PRO A 339 -17.06 -19.08 6.69
CA PRO A 339 -17.05 -19.39 5.26
C PRO A 339 -16.80 -20.86 4.95
N THR A 340 -16.14 -21.60 5.85
CA THR A 340 -15.77 -23.02 5.68
C THR A 340 -15.79 -23.74 7.02
N LYS A 341 -16.01 -25.06 7.01
CA LYS A 341 -16.00 -25.91 8.20
C LYS A 341 -14.66 -25.77 8.95
N PRO A 342 -14.66 -25.40 10.24
CA PRO A 342 -13.43 -25.33 11.02
C PRO A 342 -12.95 -26.72 11.43
N GLU A 343 -11.67 -26.81 11.85
CA GLU A 343 -11.10 -28.04 12.40
C GLU A 343 -11.90 -28.57 13.61
N SER A 344 -11.91 -29.90 13.78
CA SER A 344 -12.72 -30.59 14.81
C SER A 344 -12.52 -30.07 16.22
N LYS A 345 -11.28 -29.73 16.61
CA LYS A 345 -10.98 -29.15 17.93
C LYS A 345 -11.74 -27.84 18.20
N TYR A 346 -12.01 -27.02 17.19
CA TYR A 346 -12.73 -25.76 17.39
C TYR A 346 -14.24 -25.97 17.48
N LEU A 347 -14.75 -27.01 16.81
CA LEU A 347 -16.13 -27.47 17.04
C LEU A 347 -16.28 -27.99 18.48
N GLN A 348 -15.29 -28.72 19.00
CA GLN A 348 -15.29 -29.20 20.38
C GLN A 348 -15.21 -28.05 21.39
N ILE A 349 -14.35 -27.05 21.15
CA ILE A 349 -14.25 -25.87 22.01
C ILE A 349 -15.58 -25.11 22.04
N ALA A 350 -16.15 -24.79 20.88
CA ALA A 350 -17.43 -24.07 20.80
C ALA A 350 -18.55 -24.85 21.50
N LYS A 351 -18.61 -26.17 21.30
CA LYS A 351 -19.55 -27.05 22.01
C LYS A 351 -19.36 -27.04 23.52
N SER A 352 -18.13 -26.98 24.02
CA SER A 352 -17.86 -26.99 25.49
C SER A 352 -18.36 -25.75 26.23
N ILE A 353 -18.75 -24.71 25.48
CA ILE A 353 -19.24 -23.42 25.99
C ILE A 353 -20.61 -23.06 25.38
N ASP A 354 -21.34 -24.07 24.89
CA ASP A 354 -22.69 -23.94 24.31
C ASP A 354 -22.82 -22.92 23.17
N VAL A 355 -21.75 -22.73 22.39
CA VAL A 355 -21.76 -21.94 21.15
C VAL A 355 -21.86 -22.88 19.95
N ASN A 356 -22.87 -22.66 19.12
CA ASN A 356 -23.06 -23.38 17.87
C ASN A 356 -22.17 -22.84 16.76
N VAL A 357 -21.87 -23.67 15.78
CA VAL A 357 -21.02 -23.29 14.64
C VAL A 357 -21.75 -23.61 13.35
N LEU A 358 -21.92 -22.59 12.53
CA LEU A 358 -22.47 -22.66 11.18
C LEU A 358 -21.36 -22.45 10.16
N TRP A 359 -21.44 -23.08 9.00
CA TRP A 359 -20.54 -22.84 7.88
C TRP A 359 -21.21 -23.06 6.52
N LEU A 360 -20.57 -22.62 5.45
CA LEU A 360 -21.01 -22.94 4.09
C LEU A 360 -20.48 -24.29 3.62
N GLU A 361 -21.37 -25.09 3.07
CA GLU A 361 -21.06 -26.27 2.28
C GLU A 361 -21.64 -26.05 0.87
N GLY A 362 -20.77 -25.57 -0.04
CA GLY A 362 -21.21 -25.04 -1.34
C GLY A 362 -22.08 -23.78 -1.17
N LYS A 363 -23.38 -23.90 -1.47
CA LYS A 363 -24.38 -22.83 -1.30
C LYS A 363 -25.30 -23.06 -0.09
N ARG A 364 -25.15 -24.17 0.63
CA ARG A 364 -26.01 -24.52 1.78
C ARG A 364 -25.35 -24.07 3.08
N ILE A 365 -26.18 -23.67 4.04
CA ILE A 365 -25.74 -23.47 5.42
C ILE A 365 -25.78 -24.84 6.10
N ALA A 366 -24.64 -25.29 6.61
CA ALA A 366 -24.48 -26.47 7.43
C ALA A 366 -24.02 -26.05 8.83
N GLY A 367 -24.15 -26.91 9.83
CA GLY A 367 -23.78 -26.53 11.18
C GLY A 367 -23.87 -27.62 12.22
N THR A 368 -23.52 -27.26 13.45
CA THR A 368 -23.81 -28.06 14.66
C THR A 368 -25.30 -28.04 15.02
N ILE A 369 -26.06 -27.14 14.41
CA ILE A 369 -27.52 -27.03 14.46
C ILE A 369 -28.07 -26.90 13.05
N ASN A 370 -29.35 -27.26 12.89
CA ASN A 370 -30.09 -27.03 11.67
C ASN A 370 -30.84 -25.70 11.77
N LEU A 371 -30.70 -24.88 10.73
CA LEU A 371 -31.47 -23.65 10.51
C LEU A 371 -32.69 -23.91 9.65
#